data_AF-A0A2D6W0N9-F1
#
_entry.id   AF-A0A2D6W0N9-F1
#
_cell.length_a   1.000
_cell.length_b   1.000
_cell.length_c   1.000
_cell.angle_alpha   90.00
_cell.angle_beta   90.00
_cell.angle_gamma   90.00
#
_symmetry.space_group_name_H-M   'P 1'
#
loop_
_entity.id
_entity.type
_entity.pdbx_description
1 polymer ?
#
loop_
_entity_poly.entity_id
_entity_poly.type
_entity_poly.pdbx_seq_one_letter_code
_entity_poly.pdbx_strand_id
1 'polypeptide(L)'
;MSVWPEEAAFNDELCARIQRLRVERDWSQQQMAAAIGVPHERYKKYETRSPMPCYLVPRFAQIVDRSIAYILTGKDEYASANRVRRLVRTGTDG
;
A
#
# COMPACT_ATOMS: atom_id res chain seq x y z
N MET A 1 -9.64 -19.34 2.44
CA MET A 1 -10.54 -18.21 2.68
C MET A 1 -10.82 -18.18 4.17
N SER A 2 -10.86 -16.99 4.78
CA SER A 2 -11.18 -16.90 6.21
C SER A 2 -12.63 -17.30 6.45
N VAL A 3 -12.89 -17.89 7.61
CA VAL A 3 -14.23 -18.22 8.09
C VAL A 3 -14.93 -16.95 8.64
N TRP A 4 -14.16 -15.89 8.90
CA TRP A 4 -14.63 -14.63 9.47
C TRP A 4 -14.96 -13.62 8.35
N PRO A 5 -16.23 -13.16 8.24
CA PRO A 5 -16.63 -12.27 7.15
C PRO A 5 -15.84 -10.95 7.09
N GLU A 6 -15.52 -10.37 8.25
CA GLU A 6 -14.74 -9.13 8.33
C GLU A 6 -13.31 -9.32 7.82
N GLU A 7 -12.67 -10.44 8.15
CA GLU A 7 -11.33 -10.76 7.66
C GLU A 7 -11.33 -11.00 6.14
N ALA A 8 -12.37 -11.67 5.62
CA ALA A 8 -12.53 -11.89 4.18
C ALA A 8 -12.67 -10.55 3.44
N ALA A 9 -13.56 -9.67 3.90
CA ALA A 9 -13.74 -8.34 3.32
C ALA A 9 -12.45 -7.51 3.38
N PHE A 10 -11.76 -7.50 4.53
CA PHE A 10 -10.48 -6.83 4.68
C PHE A 10 -9.42 -7.35 3.69
N ASN A 11 -9.31 -8.67 3.54
CA ASN A 11 -8.33 -9.28 2.64
C ASN A 11 -8.61 -8.93 1.17
N ASP A 12 -9.88 -8.93 0.76
CA ASP A 12 -10.28 -8.57 -0.60
C ASP A 12 -9.99 -7.09 -0.89
N GLU A 13 -10.33 -6.19 0.04
CA GLU A 13 -10.01 -4.77 -0.06
C GLU A 13 -8.50 -4.51 -0.11
N LEU A 14 -7.71 -5.22 0.70
CA LEU A 14 -6.26 -5.11 0.71
C LEU A 14 -5.67 -5.55 -0.64
N CYS A 15 -6.12 -6.68 -1.19
CA CYS A 15 -5.66 -7.17 -2.49
C CYS A 15 -5.98 -6.16 -3.60
N ALA A 16 -7.22 -5.66 -3.64
CA ALA A 16 -7.65 -4.66 -4.61
C ALA A 16 -6.85 -3.37 -4.49
N ARG A 17 -6.53 -2.93 -3.27
CA ARG A 17 -5.74 -1.72 -3.02
C ARG A 17 -4.30 -1.85 -3.50
N ILE A 18 -3.66 -3.00 -3.25
CA ILE A 18 -2.31 -3.29 -3.74
C ILE A 18 -2.28 -3.26 -5.26
N GLN A 19 -3.25 -3.92 -5.92
CA GLN A 19 -3.37 -3.91 -7.37
C GLN A 19 -3.52 -2.48 -7.91
N ARG A 20 -4.45 -1.71 -7.34
CA ARG A 20 -4.71 -0.33 -7.75
C ARG A 20 -3.46 0.54 -7.64
N LEU A 21 -2.76 0.50 -6.51
CA LEU A 21 -1.56 1.31 -6.29
C LEU A 21 -0.40 0.93 -7.21
N ARG A 22 -0.27 -0.35 -7.58
CA ARG A 22 0.67 -0.76 -8.62
C ARG A 22 0.30 -0.14 -9.98
N VAL A 23 -0.98 -0.20 -10.36
CA VAL A 23 -1.47 0.35 -11.63
C VAL A 23 -1.35 1.87 -11.68
N GLU A 24 -1.62 2.58 -10.59
CA GLU A 24 -1.41 4.03 -10.48
C GLU A 24 0.07 4.44 -10.66
N ARG A 25 0.99 3.53 -10.35
CA ARG A 25 2.43 3.69 -10.59
C ARG A 25 2.85 3.32 -12.03
N ASP A 26 1.93 2.80 -12.84
CA ASP A 26 2.19 2.30 -14.20
C ASP A 26 3.24 1.18 -14.25
N TRP A 27 3.25 0.30 -13.24
CA TRP A 27 4.19 -0.82 -13.16
C TRP A 27 3.52 -2.15 -13.45
N SER A 28 4.23 -3.04 -14.14
CA SER A 28 3.80 -4.43 -14.30
C SER A 28 3.93 -5.20 -12.97
N GLN A 29 3.21 -6.32 -12.87
CA GLN A 29 3.33 -7.22 -11.71
C GLN A 29 4.76 -7.74 -11.54
N GLN A 30 5.48 -7.99 -12.64
CA GLN A 30 6.86 -8.45 -12.62
C GLN A 30 7.81 -7.37 -12.08
N GLN A 31 7.65 -6.11 -12.50
CA GLN A 31 8.45 -4.98 -12.00
C GLN A 31 8.24 -4.80 -10.49
N MET A 32 6.99 -4.85 -10.03
CA MET A 32 6.68 -4.72 -8.62
C MET A 32 7.23 -5.90 -7.81
N ALA A 33 7.10 -7.13 -8.31
CA ALA A 33 7.64 -8.32 -7.65
C ALA A 33 9.17 -8.23 -7.48
N ALA A 34 9.87 -7.80 -8.53
CA ALA A 34 11.32 -7.57 -8.48
C ALA A 34 11.71 -6.50 -7.45
N ALA A 35 11.00 -5.38 -7.42
CA ALA A 35 11.26 -4.29 -6.46
C ALA A 35 10.98 -4.69 -5.00
N ILE A 36 9.96 -5.50 -4.76
CA ILE A 36 9.64 -6.02 -3.42
C ILE A 36 10.61 -7.14 -3.00
N GLY A 37 11.21 -7.84 -3.96
CA GLY A 37 12.13 -8.96 -3.73
C GLY A 37 11.40 -10.30 -3.57
N VAL A 38 10.36 -10.55 -4.37
CA VAL A 38 9.61 -11.82 -4.36
C VAL A 38 9.44 -12.37 -5.79
N PRO A 39 9.26 -13.70 -5.96
CA PRO A 39 8.93 -14.26 -7.27
C PRO A 39 7.61 -13.70 -7.83
N HIS A 40 7.53 -13.54 -9.15
CA HIS A 40 6.34 -13.01 -9.83
C HIS A 40 5.06 -13.79 -9.49
N GLU A 41 5.10 -15.13 -9.52
CA GLU A 41 3.96 -15.99 -9.17
C GLU A 41 3.49 -15.83 -7.72
N ARG A 42 4.40 -15.43 -6.83
CA ARG A 42 4.06 -15.12 -5.44
C ARG A 42 3.36 -13.78 -5.36
N TYR A 43 3.87 -12.77 -6.06
CA TYR A 43 3.28 -11.43 -6.09
C TYR A 43 1.89 -11.41 -6.74
N LYS A 44 1.68 -12.13 -7.84
CA LYS A 44 0.39 -12.22 -8.54
C LYS A 44 -0.77 -12.60 -7.61
N LYS A 45 -0.52 -13.46 -6.61
CA LYS A 45 -1.50 -13.87 -5.61
C LYS A 45 -1.88 -12.74 -4.65
N TYR A 46 -0.98 -11.78 -4.42
CA TYR A 46 -1.21 -10.63 -3.54
C TYR A 46 -2.22 -9.63 -4.07
N GLU A 47 -2.49 -9.67 -5.37
CA GLU A 47 -3.49 -8.81 -6.01
C GLU A 47 -4.85 -9.49 -6.16
N THR A 48 -4.95 -10.82 -5.90
CA THR A 48 -6.12 -11.60 -6.34
C THR A 48 -6.65 -12.62 -5.36
N ARG A 49 -5.84 -13.16 -4.45
CA ARG A 49 -6.22 -14.36 -3.68
C ARG A 49 -5.75 -14.35 -2.23
N SER A 50 -4.65 -13.69 -1.91
CA SER A 50 -4.05 -13.79 -0.58
C SER A 50 -3.49 -12.44 -0.18
N PRO A 51 -3.75 -11.96 1.05
CA PRO A 51 -3.20 -10.69 1.49
C PRO A 51 -1.67 -10.71 1.45
N MET A 52 -1.07 -9.58 1.10
CA MET A 52 0.39 -9.42 1.18
C MET A 52 0.87 -9.60 2.63
N PRO A 53 1.92 -10.40 2.88
CA PRO A 53 2.50 -10.52 4.21
C PRO A 53 2.92 -9.17 4.81
N CYS A 54 2.63 -8.97 6.10
CA CYS A 54 2.87 -7.70 6.80
C CYS A 54 4.31 -7.19 6.69
N TYR A 55 5.31 -8.08 6.66
CA TYR A 55 6.72 -7.69 6.54
C TYR A 55 7.08 -7.07 5.17
N LEU A 56 6.27 -7.26 4.14
CA LEU A 56 6.45 -6.66 2.81
C LEU A 56 5.74 -5.31 2.66
N VAL A 57 4.74 -5.04 3.51
CA VAL A 57 3.93 -3.82 3.44
C VAL A 57 4.77 -2.55 3.55
N PRO A 58 5.76 -2.42 4.47
CA PRO A 58 6.60 -1.22 4.52
C PRO A 58 7.37 -0.95 3.22
N ARG A 59 7.90 -1.99 2.59
CA ARG A 59 8.63 -1.87 1.32
C ARG A 59 7.69 -1.48 0.18
N PHE A 60 6.51 -2.11 0.11
CA PHE A 60 5.49 -1.73 -0.87
C PHE A 60 5.05 -0.27 -0.71
N ALA A 61 4.80 0.16 0.52
CA ALA A 61 4.43 1.53 0.86
C ALA A 61 5.47 2.57 0.40
N GLN A 62 6.76 2.26 0.59
CA GLN A 62 7.87 3.09 0.07
C GLN A 62 7.87 3.15 -1.47
N ILE A 63 7.63 2.02 -2.14
CA ILE A 63 7.60 1.97 -3.61
C ILE A 63 6.45 2.82 -4.14
N VAL A 64 5.25 2.72 -3.57
CA VAL A 64 4.06 3.42 -4.09
C VAL A 64 3.84 4.82 -3.52
N ASP A 65 4.76 5.32 -2.68
CA ASP A 65 4.69 6.62 -2.00
C ASP A 65 3.35 6.81 -1.25
N ARG A 66 3.04 5.86 -0.36
CA ARG A 66 1.86 5.89 0.52
C ARG A 66 2.24 5.50 1.94
N SER A 67 1.42 5.91 2.91
CA SER A 67 1.59 5.47 4.29
C SER A 67 1.18 4.01 4.47
N ILE A 68 1.83 3.28 5.39
CA ILE A 68 1.45 1.91 5.76
C ILE A 68 -0.03 1.87 6.19
N ALA A 69 -0.48 2.87 6.95
CA ALA A 69 -1.86 2.99 7.38
C ALA A 69 -2.84 3.07 6.21
N TYR A 70 -2.50 3.83 5.16
CA TYR A 70 -3.30 3.87 3.94
C TYR A 70 -3.31 2.50 3.23
N ILE A 71 -2.16 1.83 3.16
CA ILE A 71 -2.10 0.48 2.56
C ILE A 71 -3.01 -0.49 3.29
N LEU A 72 -3.07 -0.45 4.63
CA LEU A 72 -3.87 -1.40 5.41
C LEU A 72 -5.35 -1.00 5.48
N THR A 73 -5.66 0.27 5.68
CA THR A 73 -7.02 0.72 6.00
C THR A 73 -7.76 1.39 4.84
N GLY A 74 -7.03 1.82 3.80
CA GLY A 74 -7.58 2.65 2.72
C GLY A 74 -7.96 4.06 3.15
N LYS A 75 -7.70 4.43 4.41
CA LYS A 75 -7.99 5.75 4.97
C LYS A 75 -6.68 6.49 5.09
N ASP A 76 -6.62 7.70 4.55
CA ASP A 76 -5.50 8.61 4.82
C ASP A 76 -5.62 9.07 6.27
N GLU A 77 -4.83 8.47 7.17
CA GLU A 77 -4.88 8.76 8.61
C GLU A 77 -4.72 10.26 8.94
N TYR A 78 -4.26 11.10 8.01
CA TYR A 78 -3.95 12.51 8.30
C TYR A 78 -4.17 13.48 7.13
N ALA A 79 -5.13 13.25 6.22
CA ALA A 79 -5.48 14.26 5.21
C ALA A 79 -5.83 15.63 5.83
N SER A 80 -6.36 15.64 7.05
CA SER A 80 -6.70 16.85 7.81
C SER A 80 -5.53 17.42 8.64
N ALA A 81 -4.60 16.60 9.13
CA ALA A 81 -3.53 17.09 10.04
C ALA A 81 -2.22 17.48 9.32
N ASN A 82 -1.92 16.87 8.16
CA ASN A 82 -0.63 17.07 7.49
C ASN A 82 -0.58 18.31 6.58
N ARG A 83 -1.74 18.93 6.26
CA ARG A 83 -1.77 20.27 5.63
C ARG A 83 -1.12 21.34 6.52
N VAL A 84 -1.22 21.18 7.85
CA VAL A 84 -0.71 22.17 8.81
C VAL A 84 0.82 22.09 8.93
N ARG A 85 1.42 20.90 8.89
CA ARG A 85 2.87 20.74 9.10
C ARG A 85 3.74 21.14 7.90
N ARG A 86 3.20 21.05 6.67
CA ARG A 86 3.96 21.41 5.46
C ARG A 86 4.10 22.92 5.26
N LEU A 87 3.14 23.71 5.76
CA LEU A 87 3.15 25.18 5.67
C LEU A 87 4.07 25.85 6.69
N VAL A 88 4.51 25.14 7.74
CA VAL A 88 5.34 25.71 8.83
C VAL A 88 6.83 25.77 8.47
N ARG A 89 7.27 25.11 7.39
CA ARG A 89 8.71 25.01 7.04
C ARG A 89 9.21 26.02 6.01
N THR A 90 8.35 26.92 5.51
CA THR A 90 8.74 27.92 4.49
C THR A 90 8.83 29.34 5.04
N GLY A 91 9.16 29.51 6.33
CA GLY A 91 9.27 30.83 6.95
C GLY A 91 10.21 30.82 8.15
N THR A 92 11.50 30.77 7.89
CA THR A 92 12.54 31.30 8.79
C THR A 92 13.76 31.62 7.92
N ASP A 93 13.70 32.78 7.27
CA ASP A 93 14.88 33.50 6.79
C ASP A 93 15.53 34.23 7.96
N GLY A 94 16.87 34.25 7.96
CA GLY A 94 17.73 34.97 8.90
C GLY A 94 19.19 34.70 8.57
#